data_AF-A0A0K8Q7J6-F1
#
_entry.id   AF-A0A0K8Q7J6-F1
#
_cell.length_a   1.000
_cell.length_b   1.000
_cell.length_c   1.000
_cell.angle_alpha   90.00
_cell.angle_beta   90.00
_cell.angle_gamma   90.00
#
_symmetry.space_group_name_H-M   'P 1'
#
loop_
_entity.id
_entity.type
_entity.pdbx_description
1 polymer ?
#
loop_
_entity_poly.entity_id
_entity_poly.type
_entity_poly.pdbx_seq_one_letter_code
_entity_poly.pdbx_strand_id
1 'polypeptide(L)'
;MVRGWGIPLTQHGMLSRAELNDLYNRTIAGLALSFTNITLVASEMLAAGNIAVLNDHEFSRQVLTNPEAVWAPPTPSSLAAALSEV
;
A
#
# COMPACT_ATOMS: atom_id res chain seq x y z
N MET A 1 -8.98 -15.05 -14.79
CA MET A 1 -8.39 -13.90 -15.51
C MET A 1 -9.48 -12.87 -15.72
N VAL A 2 -9.33 -11.66 -15.19
CA VAL A 2 -10.33 -10.60 -15.42
C VAL A 2 -10.13 -10.04 -16.82
N ARG A 3 -11.20 -9.95 -17.61
CA ARG A 3 -11.21 -9.37 -18.96
C ARG A 3 -12.07 -8.10 -18.94
N GLY A 4 -11.75 -7.13 -19.79
CA GLY A 4 -12.52 -5.88 -19.89
C GLY A 4 -12.29 -4.89 -18.75
N TRP A 5 -11.10 -4.90 -18.13
CA TRP A 5 -10.73 -3.96 -17.07
C TRP A 5 -10.64 -2.54 -17.65
N GLY A 6 -11.62 -1.69 -17.36
CA GLY A 6 -11.72 -0.32 -17.88
C GLY A 6 -11.11 0.77 -17.00
N ILE A 7 -10.48 0.38 -15.88
CA ILE A 7 -9.81 1.32 -14.97
C ILE A 7 -8.42 1.65 -15.53
N PRO A 8 -8.02 2.93 -15.59
CA PRO A 8 -6.67 3.31 -16.00
C PRO A 8 -5.61 2.58 -15.17
N LEU A 9 -4.63 1.99 -15.86
CA LEU A 9 -3.49 1.32 -15.26
C LEU A 9 -2.20 1.94 -15.79
N THR A 10 -1.32 2.34 -14.89
CA THR A 10 0.03 2.80 -15.23
C THR A 10 1.05 1.90 -14.53
N GLN A 11 1.91 1.24 -15.31
CA GLN A 11 3.04 0.48 -14.79
C GLN A 11 4.30 1.34 -14.87
N HIS A 12 4.85 1.72 -13.72
CA HIS A 12 6.00 2.62 -13.59
C HIS A 12 7.38 1.97 -13.79
N GLY A 13 7.47 0.66 -14.06
CA GLY A 13 8.75 -0.05 -14.19
C GLY A 13 9.51 -0.16 -12.87
N MET A 14 10.84 -0.18 -12.98
CA MET A 14 11.74 -0.02 -11.85
C MET A 14 11.99 1.46 -11.63
N LEU A 15 11.76 1.93 -10.40
CA LEU A 15 11.99 3.31 -10.00
C LEU A 15 13.25 3.38 -9.14
N SER A 16 14.02 4.45 -9.29
CA SER A 16 15.00 4.85 -8.29
C SER A 16 14.29 5.29 -7.00
N ARG A 17 15.06 5.40 -5.91
CA ARG A 17 14.54 5.87 -4.62
C ARG A 17 13.92 7.27 -4.71
N ALA A 18 14.49 8.16 -5.53
CA ALA A 18 13.96 9.51 -5.72
C ALA A 18 12.64 9.47 -6.49
N GLU A 19 12.57 8.73 -7.61
CA GLU A 19 11.35 8.63 -8.42
C GLU A 19 10.22 7.92 -7.67
N LEU A 20 10.54 6.95 -6.81
CA LEU A 20 9.57 6.29 -5.94
C LEU A 20 9.02 7.27 -4.88
N ASN A 21 9.89 8.09 -4.29
CA ASN A 21 9.46 9.15 -3.38
C ASN A 21 8.57 10.19 -4.09
N ASP A 22 8.93 10.59 -5.31
CA ASP A 22 8.09 11.47 -6.13
C ASP A 22 6.73 10.84 -6.43
N LEU A 23 6.67 9.52 -6.62
CA LEU A 23 5.42 8.79 -6.79
C LEU A 23 4.56 8.81 -5.52
N TYR A 24 5.16 8.56 -4.35
CA TYR A 24 4.44 8.67 -3.07
C TYR A 24 3.84 10.07 -2.89
N ASN A 25 4.62 11.12 -3.15
CA ASN A 25 4.17 12.51 -3.02
C ASN A 25 3.07 12.94 -4.03
N ARG A 26 2.69 12.08 -4.97
CA ARG A 26 1.58 12.31 -5.91
C ARG A 26 0.28 11.65 -5.49
N THR A 27 0.28 10.85 -4.43
CA THR A 27 -0.89 10.14 -3.92
C THR A 27 -1.08 10.40 -2.43
N ILE A 28 -2.32 10.24 -1.95
CA ILE A 28 -2.65 10.36 -0.52
C ILE A 28 -2.37 9.02 0.18
N ALA A 29 -2.80 7.93 -0.45
CA ALA A 29 -2.71 6.58 0.09
C ALA A 29 -2.27 5.57 -0.98
N GLY A 30 -1.93 4.36 -0.54
CA GLY A 30 -1.63 3.25 -1.44
C GLY A 30 -1.63 1.89 -0.75
N LEU A 31 -1.67 0.84 -1.55
CA LEU A 31 -1.61 -0.55 -1.08
C LEU A 31 -0.16 -1.02 -1.00
N ALA A 32 0.27 -1.49 0.17
CA ALA A 32 1.56 -2.13 0.36
C ALA A 32 1.34 -3.58 0.86
N LEU A 33 1.19 -4.50 -0.08
CA LEU A 33 0.79 -5.89 0.20
C LEU A 33 2.00 -6.81 0.37
N SER A 34 1.96 -7.64 1.41
CA SER A 34 2.91 -8.75 1.55
C SER A 34 2.33 -9.94 2.33
N PHE A 35 2.60 -11.15 1.83
CA PHE A 35 2.03 -12.40 2.35
C PHE A 35 3.09 -13.34 2.95
N THR A 36 4.34 -12.87 3.09
CA THR A 36 5.45 -13.66 3.64
C THR A 36 6.17 -12.92 4.76
N ASN A 37 6.54 -11.66 4.52
CA ASN A 37 7.10 -10.76 5.53
C ASN A 37 6.73 -9.31 5.20
N ILE A 38 6.51 -8.45 6.19
CA ILE A 38 6.10 -7.07 5.91
C ILE A 38 7.10 -6.35 4.98
N THR A 39 6.58 -5.56 4.05
CA THR A 39 7.40 -4.82 3.08
C THR A 39 7.88 -3.48 3.66
N LEU A 40 9.11 -3.08 3.34
CA LEU A 40 9.65 -1.77 3.69
C LEU A 40 8.91 -0.61 3.00
N VAL A 41 8.25 -0.89 1.88
CA VAL A 41 7.41 0.07 1.16
C VAL A 41 6.38 0.72 2.09
N ALA A 42 5.83 -0.03 3.05
CA ALA A 42 4.89 0.51 4.03
C ALA A 42 5.52 1.64 4.86
N SER A 43 6.72 1.42 5.39
CA SER A 43 7.45 2.44 6.16
C SER A 43 7.91 3.62 5.32
N GLU A 44 8.28 3.39 4.05
CA GLU A 44 8.69 4.45 3.13
C GLU A 44 7.53 5.38 2.78
N MET A 45 6.35 4.81 2.48
CA MET A 45 5.12 5.55 2.26
C MET A 45 4.77 6.42 3.46
N LEU A 46 4.75 5.84 4.66
CA LEU A 46 4.47 6.57 5.89
C LEU A 46 5.49 7.69 6.15
N ALA A 47 6.78 7.46 5.86
CA ALA A 47 7.81 8.48 5.97
C ALA A 47 7.66 9.62 4.94
N ALA A 48 7.10 9.33 3.77
CA ALA A 48 6.76 10.32 2.74
C ALA A 48 5.46 11.09 3.04
N GLY A 49 4.73 10.73 4.11
CA GLY A 49 3.45 11.36 4.49
C GLY A 49 2.22 10.69 3.88
N ASN A 50 2.36 9.55 3.21
CA ASN A 50 1.24 8.78 2.68
C ASN A 50 0.61 7.87 3.74
N ILE A 51 -0.66 7.54 3.52
CA ILE A 51 -1.37 6.50 4.25
C ILE A 51 -1.08 5.14 3.60
N ALA A 52 -0.44 4.24 4.35
CA ALA A 52 -0.18 2.88 3.89
C ALA A 52 -1.34 1.95 4.28
N VAL A 53 -2.03 1.40 3.29
CA VAL A 53 -3.07 0.38 3.47
C VAL A 53 -2.45 -1.01 3.28
N LEU A 54 -2.58 -1.85 4.30
CA LEU A 54 -1.84 -3.10 4.46
C LEU A 54 -2.80 -4.27 4.64
N ASN A 55 -2.40 -5.44 4.14
CA ASN A 55 -3.06 -6.67 4.50
C ASN A 55 -2.70 -7.06 5.94
N ASP A 56 -3.72 -7.32 6.75
CA ASP A 56 -3.55 -7.61 8.17
C ASP A 56 -3.00 -9.01 8.41
N HIS A 57 -2.03 -9.08 9.31
CA HIS A 57 -1.46 -10.31 9.85
C HIS A 57 -0.82 -10.01 11.20
N GLU A 58 -0.99 -10.91 12.18
CA GLU A 58 -0.46 -10.73 13.54
C GLU A 58 1.03 -10.40 13.56
N PHE A 59 1.85 -11.17 12.82
CA PHE A 59 3.30 -10.93 12.73
C PHE A 59 3.65 -9.57 12.10
N SER A 60 2.86 -9.08 11.14
CA SER A 60 3.11 -7.80 10.49
C SER A 60 2.87 -6.63 11.44
N ARG A 61 1.85 -6.73 12.30
CA ARG A 61 1.54 -5.72 13.34
C ARG A 61 2.60 -5.63 14.44
N GLN A 62 3.34 -6.71 14.67
CA GLN A 62 4.47 -6.68 15.62
C GLN A 62 5.68 -5.92 15.07
N VAL A 63 5.81 -5.80 13.74
CA VAL A 63 6.94 -5.14 13.10
C VAL A 63 6.64 -3.66 12.80
N LEU A 64 5.45 -3.35 12.27
CA LEU A 64 5.04 -1.98 11.99
C LEU A 64 3.99 -1.51 12.98
N THR A 65 4.37 -0.55 13.80
CA THR A 65 3.56 -0.01 14.90
C THR A 65 3.12 1.44 14.68
N ASN A 66 3.33 1.99 13.48
CA ASN A 66 2.93 3.35 13.16
C ASN A 66 1.38 3.46 13.21
N PRO A 67 0.81 4.38 14.01
CA PRO A 67 -0.65 4.49 14.19
C PRO A 67 -1.39 4.97 12.94
N GLU A 68 -0.70 5.60 11.99
CA GLU A 68 -1.27 6.06 10.71
C GLU A 68 -1.40 4.93 9.68
N ALA A 69 -0.86 3.73 9.96
CA ALA A 69 -1.01 2.58 9.08
C ALA A 69 -2.42 1.99 9.17
N VAL A 70 -3.04 1.78 8.01
CA VAL A 70 -4.38 1.21 7.90
C VAL A 70 -4.28 -0.28 7.61
N TRP A 71 -4.85 -1.10 8.49
CA TRP A 71 -4.81 -2.55 8.38
C TRP A 71 -6.19 -3.08 7.99
N ALA A 72 -6.25 -3.91 6.96
CA ALA A 72 -7.49 -4.50 6.48
C ALA A 72 -7.35 -6.02 6.29
N PRO A 73 -8.44 -6.79 6.44
CA PRO A 73 -8.43 -8.21 6.12
C PRO A 73 -7.85 -8.47 4.72
N PRO A 74 -7.10 -9.58 4.51
CA PRO A 74 -6.37 -9.86 3.27
C PRO A 74 -7.28 -10.34 2.12
N THR A 75 -8.40 -9.65 1.90
CA THR A 75 -9.32 -9.90 0.79
C THR A 75 -9.39 -8.68 -0.13
N PRO A 76 -9.56 -8.86 -1.45
CA PRO A 76 -9.65 -7.73 -2.38
C PRO A 76 -10.71 -6.70 -1.99
N SER A 77 -11.90 -7.15 -1.56
CA SER A 77 -12.99 -6.26 -1.18
C SER A 77 -12.67 -5.45 0.08
N SER A 78 -12.07 -6.08 1.10
CA SER A 78 -11.69 -5.38 2.33
C SER A 78 -10.58 -4.36 2.10
N LEU A 79 -9.57 -4.70 1.29
CA LEU A 79 -8.48 -3.78 0.93
C LEU A 79 -8.98 -2.60 0.10
N ALA A 80 -9.88 -2.84 -0.85
CA ALA A 80 -10.48 -1.79 -1.66
C ALA A 80 -11.36 -0.84 -0.83
N ALA A 81 -12.14 -1.39 0.12
CA ALA A 81 -12.95 -0.60 1.04
C ALA A 81 -12.05 0.31 1.91
N ALA A 82 -11.03 -0.28 2.55
CA ALA A 82 -10.11 0.49 3.40
C ALA A 82 -9.36 1.59 2.63
N LEU A 83 -8.94 1.33 1.38
CA LEU A 83 -8.31 2.34 0.52
C LEU A 83 -9.29 3.47 0.11
N SER A 84 -10.59 3.20 0.07
CA SER A 84 -11.60 4.19 -0.33
C SER A 84 -12.07 5.08 0.83
N GLU A 85 -11.75 4.70 2.07
CA GLU A 85 -12.16 5.42 3.30
C GLU A 85 -11.07 6.37 3.82
N VAL A 86 -9.90 6.39 3.19
CA VAL A 86 -8.74 7.23 3.56
C VAL A 86 -8.59 8.47 2.69
#